data_AF-A0A968YFP0-F1
#
_entry.id   AF-A0A968YFP0-F1
#
_cell.length_a   1.000
_cell.length_b   1.000
_cell.length_c   1.000
_cell.angle_alpha   90.00
_cell.angle_beta   90.00
_cell.angle_gamma   90.00
#
_symmetry.space_group_name_H-M   'P 1'
#
loop_
_entity.id
_entity.type
_entity.pdbx_description
1 polymer ?
#
loop_
_entity_poly.entity_id
_entity_poly.type
_entity_poly.pdbx_seq_one_letter_code
_entity_poly.pdbx_strand_id
1 'polypeptide(L)'
;MVSQFMKLKPSSPNSNKGFTLVELLVTTLIASVVLGLSLSLITDQRKQYVTNQVRSENNQTLRTGLDLIGTDIKITGDYLESDVELPVVSVINGSSGNPDQLVLQRKMIPDVLTLCASLSGSGTILTVAKNPPEVGCGSFSDGNTNQLTDTLDTFKNYRCGIDGAAACTARTAPPTVGSCIDECVWAYIHDPVNNRGEFFQYGYEAFNNTSGTLNYIYKGNAGNWQYSYTYDSTNKANNPVIYILEERRYSLNATDKVLELMTNRQTSDVKRLVNKVDNFQVQASRLTSTPPATPAYATLDEFNPNYTTAAPTLDWQTIQYIQVDLTATNSSDSDLISLSANKRQLSSRFFPRNALSKQ
;
A
#
# COMPACT_ATOMS: atom_id res chain seq x y z
N MET A 1 -2.21 -69.45 68.69
CA MET A 1 -3.20 -68.59 68.01
C MET A 1 -3.16 -68.88 66.53
N VAL A 2 -4.34 -68.90 65.92
CA VAL A 2 -4.70 -69.56 64.66
C VAL A 2 -3.92 -69.00 63.47
N SER A 3 -3.21 -69.88 62.75
CA SER A 3 -2.61 -69.61 61.44
C SER A 3 -3.58 -70.12 60.37
N GLN A 4 -4.36 -69.21 59.78
CA GLN A 4 -5.13 -69.49 58.57
C GLN A 4 -4.26 -69.15 57.36
N PHE A 5 -3.54 -70.15 56.85
CA PHE A 5 -2.93 -70.07 55.53
C PHE A 5 -4.02 -70.25 54.47
N MET A 6 -4.30 -69.17 53.74
CA MET A 6 -5.13 -69.14 52.55
C MET A 6 -4.45 -70.01 51.48
N LYS A 7 -5.03 -71.19 51.19
CA LYS A 7 -4.61 -72.05 50.07
C LYS A 7 -4.89 -71.32 48.75
N LEU A 8 -3.89 -70.64 48.20
CA LEU A 8 -3.88 -70.25 46.80
C LEU A 8 -3.84 -71.53 45.97
N LYS A 9 -4.93 -71.84 45.25
CA LYS A 9 -4.92 -72.87 44.21
C LYS A 9 -3.90 -72.45 43.16
N PRO A 10 -2.86 -73.26 42.88
CA PRO A 10 -2.03 -73.02 41.70
C PRO A 10 -2.92 -73.22 40.47
N SER A 11 -3.15 -72.15 39.71
CA SER A 11 -3.67 -72.26 38.36
C SER A 11 -2.60 -72.97 37.52
N SER A 12 -2.76 -74.26 37.25
CA SER A 12 -1.90 -74.94 36.28
C SER A 12 -2.31 -74.45 34.89
N PRO A 13 -1.43 -73.81 34.10
CA PRO A 13 -1.70 -73.62 32.69
C PRO A 13 -1.40 -74.95 31.98
N ASN A 14 -2.36 -75.87 32.00
CA ASN A 14 -2.34 -77.01 31.08
C ASN A 14 -2.82 -76.49 29.71
N SER A 15 -1.93 -75.83 28.97
CA SER A 15 -2.12 -75.55 27.55
C SER A 15 -1.09 -76.36 26.76
N ASN A 16 -1.45 -77.60 26.42
CA ASN A 16 -0.70 -78.43 25.46
C ASN A 16 -0.99 -78.03 24.00
N LYS A 17 -1.33 -76.76 23.73
CA LYS A 17 -1.53 -76.23 22.38
C LYS A 17 -0.36 -75.32 22.04
N GLY A 18 0.76 -75.92 21.63
CA GLY A 18 1.83 -75.18 20.97
C GLY A 18 1.34 -74.65 19.63
N PHE A 19 1.62 -73.39 19.33
CA PHE A 19 1.34 -72.80 18.02
C PHE A 19 2.08 -73.56 16.94
N THR A 20 1.38 -73.89 15.85
CA THR A 20 2.03 -74.52 14.70
C THR A 20 2.82 -73.46 13.92
N LEU A 21 3.91 -73.86 13.25
CA LEU A 21 4.73 -72.95 12.44
C LEU A 21 3.91 -72.23 11.34
N VAL A 22 2.88 -72.91 10.82
CA VAL A 22 1.94 -72.34 9.84
C VAL A 22 1.11 -71.20 10.46
N GLU A 23 0.65 -71.37 11.69
CA GLU A 23 -0.14 -70.36 12.41
C GLU A 23 0.68 -69.09 12.69
N LEU A 24 1.98 -69.25 12.97
CA LEU A 24 2.91 -68.14 13.15
C LEU A 24 3.20 -67.39 11.83
N LEU A 25 3.30 -68.11 10.71
CA LEU A 25 3.44 -67.51 9.37
C LEU A 25 2.18 -66.75 8.94
N VAL A 26 1.00 -67.32 9.18
CA VAL A 26 -0.27 -66.66 8.80
C VAL A 26 -0.51 -65.42 9.66
N THR A 27 -0.26 -65.49 10.97
CA THR A 27 -0.42 -64.33 11.86
C THR A 27 0.55 -63.20 11.53
N THR A 28 1.82 -63.50 11.23
CA THR A 28 2.80 -62.49 10.80
C THR A 28 2.43 -61.87 9.45
N LEU A 29 1.95 -62.67 8.50
CA LEU A 29 1.44 -62.16 7.21
C LEU A 29 0.26 -61.19 7.42
N ILE A 30 -0.76 -61.59 8.18
CA ILE A 30 -1.92 -60.74 8.45
C ILE A 30 -1.50 -59.47 9.19
N ALA A 31 -0.65 -59.58 10.22
CA ALA A 31 -0.14 -58.43 10.95
C ALA A 31 0.62 -57.46 10.03
N SER A 32 1.44 -57.98 9.11
CA SER A 32 2.17 -57.13 8.14
C SER A 32 1.23 -56.37 7.21
N VAL A 33 0.15 -57.01 6.72
CA VAL A 33 -0.85 -56.36 5.87
C VAL A 33 -1.59 -55.27 6.64
N VAL A 34 -2.04 -55.56 7.87
CA VAL A 34 -2.75 -54.59 8.70
C VAL A 34 -1.86 -53.40 9.05
N LEU A 35 -0.60 -53.65 9.40
CA LEU A 35 0.39 -52.58 9.66
C LEU A 35 0.69 -51.76 8.42
N GLY A 36 0.84 -52.40 7.25
CA GLY A 36 1.05 -51.71 5.98
C GLY A 36 -0.11 -50.80 5.61
N LEU A 37 -1.35 -51.29 5.74
CA LEU A 37 -2.56 -50.49 5.50
C LEU A 37 -2.69 -49.34 6.51
N SER A 38 -2.42 -49.60 7.78
CA SER A 38 -2.49 -48.59 8.84
C SER A 38 -1.45 -47.48 8.63
N LEU A 39 -0.22 -47.84 8.27
CA LEU A 39 0.84 -46.88 7.98
C LEU A 39 0.49 -46.04 6.75
N SER A 40 0.00 -46.67 5.68
CA SER A 40 -0.45 -45.97 4.47
C SER A 40 -1.53 -44.93 4.81
N LEU A 41 -2.55 -45.33 5.57
CA LEU A 41 -3.62 -44.44 6.01
C LEU A 41 -3.09 -43.27 6.84
N ILE A 42 -2.21 -43.52 7.81
CA ILE A 42 -1.62 -42.46 8.66
C ILE A 42 -0.79 -41.49 7.81
N THR A 43 -0.02 -41.99 6.84
CA THR A 43 0.78 -41.12 5.96
C THR A 43 -0.09 -40.25 5.08
N ASP A 44 -1.19 -40.79 4.55
CA ASP A 44 -2.14 -40.01 3.74
C ASP A 44 -2.87 -38.96 4.58
N GLN A 45 -3.37 -39.33 5.77
CA GLN A 45 -3.98 -38.40 6.71
C GLN A 45 -3.04 -37.26 7.10
N ARG A 46 -1.77 -37.57 7.40
CA ARG A 46 -0.76 -36.56 7.71
C ARG A 46 -0.51 -35.64 6.52
N LYS A 47 -0.39 -36.19 5.30
CA LYS A 47 -0.18 -35.40 4.08
C LYS A 47 -1.35 -34.46 3.83
N GLN A 48 -2.59 -34.93 3.98
CA GLN A 48 -3.79 -34.12 3.84
C GLN A 48 -3.85 -33.02 4.90
N TYR A 49 -3.57 -33.35 6.16
CA TYR A 49 -3.54 -32.39 7.26
C TYR A 49 -2.55 -31.25 6.99
N VAL A 50 -1.28 -31.57 6.69
CA VAL A 50 -0.26 -30.56 6.40
C VAL A 50 -0.61 -29.74 5.16
N THR A 51 -1.14 -30.37 4.11
CA THR A 51 -1.58 -29.66 2.90
C THR A 51 -2.68 -28.65 3.21
N ASN A 52 -3.65 -29.02 4.05
CA ASN A 52 -4.75 -28.14 4.44
C ASN A 52 -4.28 -27.01 5.34
N GLN A 53 -3.36 -27.28 6.26
CA GLN A 53 -2.74 -26.27 7.10
C GLN A 53 -2.02 -25.22 6.23
N VAL A 54 -1.14 -25.64 5.33
CA VAL A 54 -0.42 -24.74 4.41
C VAL A 54 -1.38 -23.91 3.56
N ARG A 55 -2.44 -24.51 3.03
CA ARG A 55 -3.46 -23.77 2.26
C ARG A 55 -4.17 -22.74 3.11
N SER A 56 -4.51 -23.08 4.35
CA SER A 56 -5.16 -22.14 5.27
C SER A 56 -4.25 -20.95 5.58
N GLU A 57 -2.98 -21.21 5.91
CA GLU A 57 -1.98 -20.18 6.19
C GLU A 57 -1.75 -19.26 4.98
N ASN A 58 -1.57 -19.84 3.78
CA ASN A 58 -1.41 -19.06 2.55
C ASN A 58 -2.66 -18.22 2.26
N ASN A 59 -3.86 -18.78 2.35
CA ASN A 59 -5.09 -18.03 2.10
C ASN A 59 -5.28 -16.89 3.09
N GLN A 60 -4.99 -17.11 4.38
CA GLN A 60 -5.08 -16.06 5.39
C GLN A 60 -4.09 -14.93 5.09
N THR A 61 -2.84 -15.28 4.78
CA THR A 61 -1.75 -14.35 4.46
C THR A 61 -2.09 -13.49 3.24
N LEU A 62 -2.49 -14.13 2.13
CA LEU A 62 -2.85 -13.43 0.89
C LEU A 62 -4.09 -12.55 1.09
N ARG A 63 -5.08 -13.02 1.85
CA ARG A 63 -6.28 -12.23 2.14
C ARG A 63 -5.95 -10.98 2.94
N THR A 64 -5.10 -11.08 3.96
CA THR A 64 -4.63 -9.89 4.70
C THR A 64 -3.95 -8.88 3.77
N GLY A 65 -3.11 -9.33 2.82
CA GLY A 65 -2.48 -8.45 1.84
C GLY A 65 -3.49 -7.75 0.92
N LEU A 66 -4.46 -8.51 0.41
CA LEU A 66 -5.53 -7.97 -0.43
C LEU A 66 -6.46 -7.02 0.33
N ASP A 67 -6.77 -7.29 1.60
CA ASP A 67 -7.62 -6.41 2.41
C ASP A 67 -6.92 -5.07 2.68
N LEU A 68 -5.61 -5.07 2.94
CA LEU A 68 -4.81 -3.84 3.12
C LEU A 68 -4.75 -3.02 1.83
N ILE A 69 -4.34 -3.64 0.71
CA ILE A 69 -4.29 -2.96 -0.60
C ILE A 69 -5.68 -2.48 -1.01
N GLY A 70 -6.69 -3.32 -0.80
CA GLY A 70 -8.06 -3.07 -1.21
C GLY A 70 -8.69 -1.88 -0.50
N THR A 71 -8.43 -1.70 0.80
CA THR A 71 -8.88 -0.51 1.53
C THR A 71 -8.22 0.76 0.96
N ASP A 72 -6.94 0.71 0.65
CA ASP A 72 -6.23 1.88 0.11
C ASP A 72 -6.67 2.22 -1.32
N ILE A 73 -6.93 1.21 -2.17
CA ILE A 73 -7.53 1.43 -3.50
C ILE A 73 -8.89 2.13 -3.37
N LYS A 74 -9.76 1.70 -2.44
CA LYS A 74 -11.11 2.26 -2.27
C LYS A 74 -11.12 3.72 -1.86
N ILE A 75 -10.08 4.19 -1.17
CA ILE A 75 -9.94 5.60 -0.75
C ILE A 75 -8.99 6.39 -1.67
N THR A 76 -8.44 5.74 -2.70
CA THR A 76 -7.59 6.40 -3.69
C THR A 76 -8.43 7.37 -4.52
N GLY A 77 -7.86 8.54 -4.81
CA GLY A 77 -8.57 9.60 -5.51
C GLY A 77 -9.46 10.47 -4.63
N ASP A 78 -9.45 10.27 -3.31
CA ASP A 78 -10.17 11.14 -2.40
C ASP A 78 -9.71 12.60 -2.55
N TYR A 79 -10.68 13.50 -2.70
CA TYR A 79 -10.54 14.93 -3.03
C TYR A 79 -9.79 15.26 -4.33
N LEU A 80 -9.48 14.27 -5.17
CA LEU A 80 -8.76 14.43 -6.44
C LEU A 80 -9.67 14.31 -7.67
N GLU A 81 -10.99 14.21 -7.49
CA GLU A 81 -11.91 13.77 -8.55
C GLU A 81 -12.02 14.72 -9.73
N SER A 82 -11.54 15.96 -9.59
CA SER A 82 -11.45 16.95 -10.67
C SER A 82 -10.01 17.24 -11.12
N ASP A 83 -9.00 16.69 -10.45
CA ASP A 83 -7.59 16.91 -10.77
C ASP A 83 -7.16 15.90 -11.83
N VAL A 84 -7.00 16.40 -13.06
CA VAL A 84 -6.59 15.58 -14.23
C VAL A 84 -5.06 15.48 -14.35
N GLU A 85 -4.33 16.37 -13.67
CA GLU A 85 -2.87 16.51 -13.83
C GLU A 85 -2.06 15.53 -12.97
N LEU A 86 -2.63 15.01 -11.89
CA LEU A 86 -1.93 14.10 -10.99
C LEU A 86 -2.13 12.62 -11.40
N PRO A 87 -1.05 11.81 -11.41
CA PRO A 87 -1.16 10.37 -11.66
C PRO A 87 -1.68 9.63 -10.42
N VAL A 88 -2.99 9.78 -10.14
CA VAL A 88 -3.65 9.29 -8.92
C VAL A 88 -3.51 7.78 -8.74
N VAL A 89 -3.59 7.03 -9.84
CA VAL A 89 -3.30 5.60 -9.88
C VAL A 89 -2.19 5.41 -10.91
N SER A 90 -1.10 4.77 -10.50
CA SER A 90 -0.07 4.31 -11.43
C SER A 90 0.24 2.84 -11.22
N VAL A 91 0.40 2.11 -12.31
CA VAL A 91 0.89 0.73 -12.29
C VAL A 91 2.22 0.68 -13.03
N ILE A 92 3.25 0.17 -12.37
CA ILE A 92 4.58 0.01 -12.94
C ILE A 92 4.78 -1.49 -13.16
N ASN A 93 4.72 -1.90 -14.42
CA ASN A 93 4.83 -3.30 -14.82
C ASN A 93 6.21 -3.88 -14.50
N GLY A 94 6.25 -5.04 -13.84
CA GLY A 94 7.45 -5.82 -13.66
C GLY A 94 7.82 -6.54 -14.96
N SER A 95 8.91 -6.12 -15.62
CA SER A 95 9.37 -6.74 -16.87
C SER A 95 9.48 -8.27 -16.76
N SER A 96 8.99 -9.01 -17.76
CA SER A 96 9.17 -10.48 -17.89
C SER A 96 8.64 -11.31 -16.71
N GLY A 97 7.50 -10.93 -16.12
CA GLY A 97 6.87 -11.69 -15.03
C GLY A 97 7.47 -11.40 -13.65
N ASN A 98 8.29 -10.35 -13.55
CA ASN A 98 8.65 -9.78 -12.26
C ASN A 98 7.43 -9.14 -11.59
N PRO A 99 7.45 -8.95 -10.27
CA PRO A 99 6.37 -8.31 -9.55
C PRO A 99 6.15 -6.86 -10.00
N ASP A 100 4.89 -6.45 -10.07
CA ASP A 100 4.49 -5.09 -10.39
C ASP A 100 4.69 -4.14 -9.20
N GLN A 101 4.53 -2.84 -9.45
CA GLN A 101 4.32 -1.84 -8.40
C GLN A 101 2.99 -1.13 -8.62
N LEU A 102 2.29 -0.86 -7.52
CA LEU A 102 1.07 -0.07 -7.51
C LEU A 102 1.31 1.20 -6.71
N VAL A 103 1.10 2.35 -7.34
CA VAL A 103 1.16 3.67 -6.72
C VAL A 103 -0.24 4.24 -6.66
N LEU A 104 -0.64 4.66 -5.47
CA LEU A 104 -1.94 5.23 -5.18
C LEU A 104 -1.76 6.59 -4.52
N GLN A 105 -2.54 7.59 -4.93
CA GLN A 105 -2.48 8.91 -4.33
C GLN A 105 -3.86 9.36 -3.85
N ARG A 106 -3.87 10.13 -2.77
CA ARG A 106 -5.05 10.83 -2.28
C ARG A 106 -4.66 12.17 -1.67
N LYS A 107 -5.54 13.15 -1.76
CA LYS A 107 -5.42 14.40 -1.03
C LYS A 107 -5.91 14.17 0.40
N MET A 108 -5.26 14.82 1.36
CA MET A 108 -5.68 14.77 2.76
C MET A 108 -6.65 15.90 3.12
N ILE A 109 -6.67 16.96 2.30
CA ILE A 109 -7.60 18.08 2.36
C ILE A 109 -7.99 18.50 0.94
N PRO A 110 -9.21 19.05 0.72
CA PRO A 110 -9.65 19.48 -0.60
C PRO A 110 -8.88 20.69 -1.14
N ASP A 111 -8.44 21.57 -0.24
CA ASP A 111 -7.75 22.80 -0.57
C ASP A 111 -6.36 22.57 -1.17
N VAL A 112 -5.97 23.47 -2.08
CA VAL A 112 -4.65 23.50 -2.72
C VAL A 112 -4.08 24.90 -2.63
N LEU A 113 -2.75 25.00 -2.56
CA LEU A 113 -2.04 26.27 -2.61
C LEU A 113 -1.37 26.43 -3.98
N THR A 114 -1.34 27.65 -4.51
CA THR A 114 -0.59 27.96 -5.74
C THR A 114 0.67 28.71 -5.36
N LEU A 115 1.80 28.35 -5.97
CA LEU A 115 3.05 29.07 -5.77
C LEU A 115 2.96 30.47 -6.41
N CYS A 116 3.27 31.51 -5.65
CA CYS A 116 3.16 32.92 -6.06
C CYS A 116 4.51 33.62 -6.30
N ALA A 117 5.61 32.85 -6.29
CA ALA A 117 6.95 33.32 -6.62
C ALA A 117 7.80 32.14 -7.04
N SER A 118 8.73 32.33 -7.99
CA SER A 118 9.60 31.23 -8.43
C SER A 118 10.43 30.69 -7.25
N LEU A 119 10.52 29.37 -7.17
CA LEU A 119 11.29 28.65 -6.15
C LEU A 119 12.55 28.07 -6.79
N SER A 120 13.71 28.50 -6.30
CA SER A 120 15.01 27.98 -6.69
C SER A 120 15.30 26.65 -6.00
N GLY A 121 16.25 25.87 -6.55
CA GLY A 121 16.66 24.58 -5.99
C GLY A 121 17.08 24.60 -4.51
N SER A 122 17.54 25.74 -3.99
CA SER A 122 17.94 25.91 -2.58
C SER A 122 16.92 26.66 -1.72
N GLY A 123 15.77 27.07 -2.28
CA GLY A 123 14.77 27.85 -1.55
C GLY A 123 14.12 27.04 -0.42
N THR A 124 13.85 27.68 0.72
CA THR A 124 13.20 27.03 1.88
C THR A 124 11.87 27.67 2.25
N ILE A 125 11.56 28.81 1.64
CA ILE A 125 10.37 29.61 1.87
C ILE A 125 9.59 29.65 0.55
N LEU A 126 8.33 29.23 0.60
CA LEU A 126 7.44 29.23 -0.56
C LEU A 126 6.37 30.30 -0.33
N THR A 127 6.28 31.27 -1.24
CA THR A 127 5.21 32.28 -1.22
C THR A 127 3.96 31.68 -1.82
N VAL A 128 2.85 31.66 -1.09
CA VAL A 128 1.61 30.96 -1.47
C VAL A 128 0.39 31.86 -1.60
N ALA A 129 0.46 33.11 -1.11
CA ALA A 129 -0.55 34.13 -1.36
C ALA A 129 0.05 35.54 -1.30
N LYS A 130 -0.62 36.49 -1.97
CA LYS A 130 -0.27 37.91 -2.02
C LYS A 130 -1.52 38.79 -1.91
N ASN A 131 -1.42 39.89 -1.18
CA ASN A 131 -2.42 40.96 -1.12
C ASN A 131 -1.73 42.32 -1.35
N PRO A 132 -2.05 43.07 -2.43
CA PRO A 132 -3.10 42.78 -3.42
C PRO A 132 -2.80 41.51 -4.25
N PRO A 133 -3.84 40.77 -4.69
CA PRO A 133 -3.65 39.55 -5.47
C PRO A 133 -3.05 39.89 -6.84
N GLU A 134 -2.04 39.11 -7.24
CA GLU A 134 -1.46 39.16 -8.59
C GLU A 134 -2.14 38.13 -9.49
N VAL A 135 -2.21 38.40 -10.80
CA VAL A 135 -2.59 37.39 -11.79
C VAL A 135 -1.62 36.22 -11.68
N GLY A 136 -2.13 34.99 -11.67
CA GLY A 136 -1.33 33.79 -11.49
C GLY A 136 -1.18 33.35 -10.03
N CYS A 137 -1.23 34.27 -9.05
CA CYS A 137 -1.24 33.91 -7.65
C CYS A 137 -2.65 33.50 -7.19
N GLY A 138 -2.74 32.65 -6.17
CA GLY A 138 -4.02 32.32 -5.53
C GLY A 138 -4.73 33.57 -5.01
N SER A 139 -6.07 33.53 -4.91
CA SER A 139 -6.84 34.62 -4.32
C SER A 139 -6.53 34.72 -2.83
N PHE A 140 -6.14 35.90 -2.35
CA PHE A 140 -6.04 36.18 -0.92
C PHE A 140 -7.43 36.52 -0.36
N SER A 141 -7.92 35.68 0.55
CA SER A 141 -9.12 35.90 1.36
C SER A 141 -8.75 35.68 2.81
N ASP A 142 -9.01 36.64 3.69
CA ASP A 142 -8.75 36.56 5.13
C ASP A 142 -10.05 36.96 5.86
N GLY A 143 -10.95 35.98 6.02
CA GLY A 143 -12.25 36.20 6.62
C GLY A 143 -12.22 36.34 8.15
N ASN A 144 -11.14 35.88 8.78
CA ASN A 144 -10.98 35.86 10.24
C ASN A 144 -9.97 36.90 10.77
N THR A 145 -9.38 37.71 9.88
CA THR A 145 -8.44 38.81 10.14
C THR A 145 -7.11 38.39 10.78
N ASN A 146 -6.69 37.14 10.59
CA ASN A 146 -5.45 36.62 11.17
C ASN A 146 -4.22 36.82 10.27
N GLN A 147 -4.38 37.50 9.12
CA GLN A 147 -3.35 37.84 8.13
C GLN A 147 -2.84 36.64 7.33
N LEU A 148 -3.40 35.45 7.54
CA LEU A 148 -3.26 34.31 6.66
C LEU A 148 -4.49 34.23 5.76
N THR A 149 -4.30 33.75 4.54
CA THR A 149 -5.45 33.45 3.70
C THR A 149 -6.19 32.22 4.25
N ASP A 150 -7.52 32.20 4.17
CA ASP A 150 -8.38 31.13 4.65
C ASP A 150 -7.93 29.74 4.14
N THR A 151 -7.46 29.64 2.88
CA THR A 151 -6.91 28.40 2.32
C THR A 151 -5.65 27.94 3.06
N LEU A 152 -4.76 28.87 3.44
CA LEU A 152 -3.56 28.58 4.22
C LEU A 152 -3.92 28.23 5.68
N ASP A 153 -4.99 28.82 6.22
CA ASP A 153 -5.54 28.41 7.52
C ASP A 153 -6.04 26.97 7.48
N THR A 154 -6.66 26.50 6.40
CA THR A 154 -7.02 25.08 6.27
C THR A 154 -5.78 24.18 6.30
N PHE A 155 -4.71 24.55 5.59
CA PHE A 155 -3.43 23.83 5.62
C PHE A 155 -2.83 23.79 7.03
N LYS A 156 -2.81 24.94 7.70
CA LYS A 156 -2.35 25.07 9.09
C LYS A 156 -3.18 24.20 10.03
N ASN A 157 -4.51 24.27 9.97
CA ASN A 157 -5.41 23.51 10.83
C ASN A 157 -5.25 22.00 10.63
N TYR A 158 -5.10 21.54 9.39
CA TYR A 158 -4.79 20.14 9.10
C TYR A 158 -3.46 19.73 9.76
N ARG A 159 -2.40 20.52 9.56
CA ARG A 159 -1.08 20.27 10.16
C ARG A 159 -1.14 20.24 11.69
N CYS A 160 -1.80 21.21 12.31
CA CYS A 160 -1.95 21.29 13.77
C CYS A 160 -2.81 20.14 14.32
N GLY A 161 -3.71 19.55 13.54
CA GLY A 161 -4.67 18.55 14.02
C GLY A 161 -4.15 17.11 14.03
N ILE A 162 -2.95 16.85 13.49
CA ILE A 162 -2.45 15.48 13.29
C ILE A 162 -2.10 14.75 14.58
N ASP A 163 -1.63 15.48 15.59
CA ASP A 163 -1.31 14.92 16.91
C ASP A 163 -2.54 14.85 17.83
N GLY A 164 -3.72 15.27 17.35
CA GLY A 164 -4.94 15.33 18.13
C GLY A 164 -4.98 16.47 19.16
N ALA A 165 -3.97 17.36 19.18
CA ALA A 165 -3.99 18.55 20.00
C ALA A 165 -4.75 19.68 19.30
N ALA A 166 -5.49 20.47 20.09
CA ALA A 166 -6.12 21.67 19.57
C ALA A 166 -5.07 22.78 19.44
N ALA A 167 -4.88 23.26 18.22
CA ALA A 167 -3.94 24.32 17.81
C ALA A 167 -2.45 23.93 17.79
N CYS A 168 -1.69 24.62 16.92
CA CYS A 168 -0.24 24.51 16.78
C CYS A 168 0.47 25.12 17.99
N THR A 169 0.33 24.48 19.14
CA THR A 169 0.88 24.97 20.41
C THR A 169 2.40 24.77 20.48
N ALA A 170 2.96 23.85 19.69
CA ALA A 170 4.38 23.53 19.75
C ALA A 170 5.27 24.53 19.00
N ARG A 171 4.73 25.36 18.08
CA ARG A 171 5.57 26.07 17.10
C ARG A 171 5.14 27.52 16.85
N THR A 172 5.94 28.46 17.38
CA THR A 172 5.80 29.92 17.18
C THR A 172 6.86 30.51 16.24
N ALA A 173 7.75 29.68 15.71
CA ALA A 173 8.81 30.09 14.78
C ALA A 173 9.06 29.02 13.70
N PRO A 174 9.59 29.41 12.53
CA PRO A 174 9.92 28.45 11.47
C PRO A 174 10.85 27.33 11.95
N PRO A 175 10.67 26.08 11.50
CA PRO A 175 11.62 25.00 11.77
C PRO A 175 13.01 25.36 11.25
N THR A 176 14.04 24.87 11.95
CA THR A 176 15.34 24.73 11.29
C THR A 176 15.20 23.63 10.23
N VAL A 177 15.76 23.87 9.05
CA VAL A 177 15.72 22.90 7.96
C VAL A 177 16.33 21.57 8.42
N GLY A 178 15.59 20.47 8.25
CA GLY A 178 15.98 19.14 8.72
C GLY A 178 15.58 18.80 10.14
N SER A 179 14.93 19.71 10.88
CA SER A 179 14.49 19.49 12.28
C SER A 179 12.97 19.32 12.40
N CYS A 180 12.31 18.77 11.38
CA CYS A 180 10.87 18.51 11.40
C CYS A 180 10.56 17.28 12.26
N ILE A 181 10.48 17.49 13.57
CA ILE A 181 10.17 16.43 14.55
C ILE A 181 8.72 16.47 15.06
N ASP A 182 8.11 17.66 15.13
CA ASP A 182 6.76 17.86 15.65
C ASP A 182 5.91 18.73 14.70
N GLU A 183 4.65 18.34 14.49
CA GLU A 183 3.64 19.04 13.66
C GLU A 183 4.07 19.32 12.21
N CYS A 184 4.71 18.35 11.55
CA CYS A 184 5.07 18.46 10.14
C CYS A 184 4.24 17.50 9.28
N VAL A 185 3.85 17.97 8.10
CA VAL A 185 3.10 17.18 7.13
C VAL A 185 3.87 17.03 5.84
N TRP A 186 3.65 15.91 5.18
CA TRP A 186 4.09 15.73 3.82
C TRP A 186 3.18 16.51 2.88
N ALA A 187 3.81 17.41 2.12
CA ALA A 187 3.20 18.12 1.03
C ALA A 187 3.87 17.69 -0.28
N TYR A 188 3.16 17.85 -1.39
CA TYR A 188 3.65 17.58 -2.73
C TYR A 188 3.53 18.85 -3.57
N ILE A 189 4.62 19.26 -4.21
CA ILE A 189 4.61 20.37 -5.17
C ILE A 189 4.66 19.80 -6.59
N HIS A 190 3.66 20.14 -7.39
CA HIS A 190 3.52 19.73 -8.77
C HIS A 190 3.78 20.90 -9.71
N ASP A 191 4.57 20.68 -10.74
CA ASP A 191 4.82 21.58 -11.86
C ASP A 191 3.99 21.08 -13.06
N PRO A 192 2.86 21.74 -13.38
CA PRO A 192 1.96 21.30 -14.44
C PRO A 192 2.57 21.46 -15.84
N VAL A 193 3.53 22.39 -16.01
CA VAL A 193 4.18 22.64 -17.31
C VAL A 193 5.12 21.49 -17.69
N ASN A 194 5.88 20.98 -16.72
CA ASN A 194 6.85 19.91 -16.94
C ASN A 194 6.35 18.53 -16.47
N ASN A 195 5.11 18.45 -15.98
CA ASN A 195 4.49 17.26 -15.40
C ASN A 195 5.41 16.51 -14.42
N ARG A 196 5.96 17.25 -13.45
CA ARG A 196 6.89 16.71 -12.45
C ARG A 196 6.56 17.21 -11.06
N GLY A 197 7.11 16.58 -10.04
CA GLY A 197 6.93 17.04 -8.68
C GLY A 197 7.71 16.22 -7.67
N GLU A 198 7.77 16.73 -6.46
CA GLU A 198 8.48 16.11 -5.35
C GLU A 198 7.77 16.33 -4.02
N PHE A 199 7.98 15.38 -3.10
CA PHE A 199 7.48 15.46 -1.73
C PHE A 199 8.43 16.27 -0.87
N PHE A 200 7.87 17.09 0.02
CA PHE A 200 8.62 17.82 1.02
C PHE A 200 7.85 17.84 2.33
N GLN A 201 8.56 18.06 3.43
CA GLN A 201 7.90 18.30 4.71
C GLN A 201 7.61 19.79 4.83
N TYR A 202 6.39 20.13 5.20
CA TYR A 202 5.97 21.48 5.52
C TYR A 202 5.61 21.55 7.01
N GLY A 203 6.16 22.56 7.68
CA GLY A 203 6.09 22.63 9.14
C GLY A 203 5.66 23.97 9.73
N TYR A 204 5.47 25.02 8.93
CA TYR A 204 5.18 26.36 9.48
C TYR A 204 4.65 27.34 8.43
N GLU A 205 3.78 28.25 8.89
CA GLU A 205 3.18 29.35 8.14
C GLU A 205 3.63 30.69 8.69
N ALA A 206 3.89 31.66 7.82
CA ALA A 206 4.11 33.04 8.24
C ALA A 206 3.46 34.01 7.27
N PHE A 207 3.35 35.27 7.70
CA PHE A 207 3.01 36.37 6.83
C PHE A 207 4.03 37.52 6.96
N ASN A 208 4.06 38.38 5.96
CA ASN A 208 4.77 39.66 5.99
C ASN A 208 3.86 40.74 5.40
N ASN A 209 3.71 41.87 6.08
CA ASN A 209 2.82 42.97 5.70
C ASN A 209 3.57 44.24 5.25
N THR A 210 4.89 44.18 5.04
CA THR A 210 5.74 45.36 4.77
C THR A 210 5.39 46.04 3.43
N SER A 211 4.97 45.27 2.42
CA SER A 211 4.62 45.75 1.07
C SER A 211 3.39 45.02 0.54
N GLY A 212 2.31 45.04 1.32
CA GLY A 212 1.17 44.14 1.14
C GLY A 212 1.34 42.83 1.91
N THR A 213 0.25 42.08 2.10
CA THR A 213 0.29 40.82 2.86
C THR A 213 0.78 39.69 1.98
N LEU A 214 1.97 39.18 2.27
CA LEU A 214 2.53 37.97 1.70
C LEU A 214 2.32 36.82 2.68
N ASN A 215 1.95 35.65 2.19
CA ASN A 215 1.87 34.44 2.99
C ASN A 215 2.88 33.42 2.52
N TYR A 216 3.48 32.74 3.49
CA TYR A 216 4.56 31.79 3.26
C TYR A 216 4.28 30.46 3.93
N ILE A 217 4.78 29.39 3.32
CA ILE A 217 5.02 28.12 3.97
C ILE A 217 6.51 27.80 3.99
N TYR A 218 6.97 27.12 5.04
CA TYR A 218 8.37 26.78 5.24
C TYR A 218 8.59 25.28 5.04
N LYS A 219 9.60 24.97 4.21
CA LYS A 219 10.15 23.62 4.06
C LYS A 219 10.84 23.20 5.35
N GLY A 220 10.46 22.05 5.87
CA GLY A 220 10.97 21.48 7.11
C GLY A 220 12.00 20.36 6.93
N ASN A 221 12.02 19.66 5.79
CA ASN A 221 13.01 18.62 5.51
C ASN A 221 14.33 19.21 4.96
N ALA A 222 15.43 18.54 5.24
CA ALA A 222 16.75 18.90 4.73
C ALA A 222 16.89 18.63 3.22
N GLY A 223 17.95 19.20 2.64
CA GLY A 223 18.31 19.01 1.23
C GLY A 223 17.73 20.06 0.28
N ASN A 224 18.28 20.07 -0.93
CA ASN A 224 17.81 20.91 -2.02
C ASN A 224 16.59 20.28 -2.69
N TRP A 225 15.79 21.10 -3.36
CA TRP A 225 14.79 20.61 -4.31
C TRP A 225 15.49 19.93 -5.47
N GLN A 226 14.89 18.83 -5.94
CA GLN A 226 15.31 18.19 -7.18
C GLN A 226 15.06 19.10 -8.38
N TYR A 227 14.00 19.91 -8.32
CA TYR A 227 13.60 20.81 -9.40
C TYR A 227 13.55 22.27 -8.94
N SER A 228 13.64 23.17 -9.92
CA SER A 228 13.23 24.57 -9.73
C SER A 228 11.83 24.76 -10.31
N TYR A 229 11.04 25.58 -9.64
CA TYR A 229 9.64 25.80 -9.95
C TYR A 229 9.44 27.25 -10.37
N THR A 230 8.99 27.46 -11.60
CA THR A 230 8.82 28.79 -12.17
C THR A 230 7.43 29.32 -11.88
N TYR A 231 7.34 30.57 -11.43
CA TYR A 231 6.08 31.31 -11.32
C TYR A 231 5.84 32.15 -12.57
N ASP A 232 4.65 32.02 -13.13
CA ASP A 232 4.07 32.78 -14.22
C ASP A 232 2.99 33.72 -13.68
N SER A 233 3.29 35.00 -13.66
CA SER A 233 2.38 36.05 -13.19
C SER A 233 1.28 36.40 -14.21
N THR A 234 1.18 35.66 -15.32
CA THR A 234 0.21 35.93 -16.39
C THR A 234 -0.78 34.79 -16.56
N ASN A 235 -0.41 33.56 -16.21
CA ASN A 235 -1.27 32.39 -16.34
C ASN A 235 -1.21 31.48 -15.11
N LYS A 236 -2.29 31.48 -14.32
CA LYS A 236 -2.42 30.63 -13.12
C LYS A 236 -2.30 29.13 -13.44
N ALA A 237 -2.75 28.68 -14.61
CA ALA A 237 -2.72 27.26 -14.96
C ALA A 237 -1.30 26.71 -15.14
N ASN A 238 -0.31 27.58 -15.38
CA ASN A 238 1.09 27.18 -15.49
C ASN A 238 1.80 27.10 -14.13
N ASN A 239 1.17 27.62 -13.07
CA ASN A 239 1.85 27.79 -11.80
C ASN A 239 1.90 26.50 -11.00
N PRO A 240 3.03 26.24 -10.33
CA PRO A 240 3.16 25.09 -9.45
C PRO A 240 2.08 25.07 -8.38
N VAL A 241 1.51 23.90 -8.16
CA VAL A 241 0.44 23.67 -7.18
C VAL A 241 0.97 22.81 -6.05
N ILE A 242 0.62 23.17 -4.82
CA ILE A 242 1.04 22.51 -3.60
C ILE A 242 -0.18 21.84 -2.98
N TYR A 243 -0.01 20.55 -2.71
CA TYR A 243 -1.02 19.64 -2.17
C TYR A 243 -0.56 19.12 -0.82
N ILE A 244 -1.50 18.89 0.11
CA ILE A 244 -1.26 17.90 1.17
C ILE A 244 -1.71 16.56 0.62
N LEU A 245 -0.74 15.77 0.18
CA LEU A 245 -0.94 14.55 -0.58
C LEU A 245 -0.33 13.37 0.18
N GLU A 246 -0.99 12.23 0.14
CA GLU A 246 -0.41 10.95 0.54
C GLU A 246 -0.24 10.07 -0.70
N GLU A 247 0.98 9.60 -0.96
CA GLU A 247 1.30 8.56 -1.94
C GLU A 247 1.58 7.25 -1.20
N ARG A 248 0.92 6.17 -1.60
CA ARG A 248 1.18 4.80 -1.14
C ARG A 248 1.67 3.96 -2.31
N ARG A 249 2.87 3.41 -2.18
CA ARG A 249 3.48 2.53 -3.17
C ARG A 249 3.63 1.13 -2.61
N TYR A 250 2.97 0.17 -3.24
CA TYR A 250 3.14 -1.24 -2.99
C TYR A 250 4.14 -1.85 -3.95
N SER A 251 5.04 -2.66 -3.42
CA SER A 251 6.02 -3.42 -4.20
C SER A 251 6.38 -4.71 -3.49
N LEU A 252 6.73 -5.75 -4.25
CA LEU A 252 7.24 -7.00 -3.67
C LEU A 252 8.77 -6.96 -3.59
N ASN A 253 9.32 -7.12 -2.39
CA ASN A 253 10.72 -7.46 -2.23
C ASN A 253 10.91 -8.94 -2.59
N ALA A 254 11.39 -9.18 -3.80
CA ALA A 254 11.52 -10.52 -4.37
C ALA A 254 12.54 -11.40 -3.62
N THR A 255 13.53 -10.79 -2.96
CA THR A 255 14.55 -11.50 -2.17
C THR A 255 13.96 -12.04 -0.88
N ASP A 256 13.27 -11.17 -0.12
CA ASP A 256 12.72 -11.52 1.19
C ASP A 256 11.30 -12.11 1.11
N LYS A 257 10.69 -12.10 -0.08
CA LYS A 257 9.32 -12.56 -0.32
C LYS A 257 8.30 -11.84 0.56
N VAL A 258 8.47 -10.52 0.68
CA VAL A 258 7.64 -9.64 1.51
C VAL A 258 7.04 -8.53 0.67
N LEU A 259 5.72 -8.39 0.75
CA LEU A 259 5.01 -7.24 0.22
C LEU A 259 5.29 -6.03 1.12
N GLU A 260 5.77 -4.97 0.52
CA GLU A 260 6.20 -3.74 1.17
C GLU A 260 5.31 -2.56 0.78
N LEU A 261 5.19 -1.61 1.70
CA LEU A 261 4.52 -0.32 1.49
C LEU A 261 5.50 0.81 1.77
N MET A 262 5.68 1.67 0.77
CA MET A 262 6.40 2.93 0.89
C MET A 262 5.40 4.08 0.85
N THR A 263 5.51 5.01 1.79
CA THR A 263 4.66 6.19 1.85
C THR A 263 5.45 7.43 1.43
N ASN A 264 4.86 8.30 0.62
CA ASN A 264 5.42 9.60 0.18
C ASN A 264 6.85 9.51 -0.36
N ARG A 265 7.17 8.42 -1.08
CA ARG A 265 8.49 8.10 -1.64
C ARG A 265 9.63 8.01 -0.62
N GLN A 266 9.31 7.78 0.66
CA GLN A 266 10.30 7.66 1.73
C GLN A 266 10.92 6.26 1.75
N THR A 267 12.09 6.12 1.12
CA THR A 267 12.81 4.83 1.03
C THR A 267 13.40 4.37 2.36
N SER A 268 13.58 5.26 3.32
CA SER A 268 14.09 4.93 4.66
C SER A 268 13.01 4.38 5.61
N ASP A 269 11.73 4.51 5.27
CA ASP A 269 10.61 4.08 6.12
C ASP A 269 9.66 3.11 5.42
N VAL A 270 10.22 2.11 4.74
CA VAL A 270 9.45 1.07 4.07
C VAL A 270 8.85 0.12 5.11
N LYS A 271 7.53 -0.07 5.06
CA LYS A 271 6.80 -0.97 5.97
C LYS A 271 6.66 -2.36 5.33
N ARG A 272 6.95 -3.39 6.10
CA ARG A 272 6.74 -4.80 5.72
C ARG A 272 5.32 -5.20 6.08
N LEU A 273 4.48 -5.50 5.09
CA LEU A 273 3.06 -5.77 5.31
C LEU A 273 2.78 -7.27 5.47
N VAL A 274 3.18 -8.07 4.47
CA VAL A 274 2.80 -9.46 4.37
C VAL A 274 4.00 -10.27 3.87
N ASN A 275 4.35 -11.34 4.58
CA ASN A 275 5.42 -12.25 4.20
C ASN A 275 4.91 -13.40 3.31
N LYS A 276 5.83 -14.26 2.85
CA LYS A 276 5.50 -15.44 2.05
C LYS A 276 4.74 -15.12 0.75
N VAL A 277 5.04 -13.97 0.14
CA VAL A 277 4.50 -13.58 -1.17
C VAL A 277 5.57 -13.80 -2.24
N ASP A 278 5.26 -14.63 -3.23
CA ASP A 278 6.14 -14.99 -4.34
C ASP A 278 5.96 -14.09 -5.56
N ASN A 279 4.73 -13.66 -5.81
CA ASN A 279 4.41 -12.75 -6.90
C ASN A 279 3.31 -11.77 -6.49
N PHE A 280 3.40 -10.56 -7.02
CA PHE A 280 2.42 -9.48 -6.91
C PHE A 280 2.21 -8.92 -8.30
N GLN A 281 1.00 -9.04 -8.82
CA GLN A 281 0.62 -8.57 -10.14
C GLN A 281 -0.62 -7.69 -10.01
N VAL A 282 -0.70 -6.66 -10.83
CA VAL A 282 -1.78 -5.69 -10.80
C VAL A 282 -2.29 -5.48 -12.22
N GLN A 283 -3.59 -5.30 -12.37
CA GLN A 283 -4.20 -4.99 -13.67
C GLN A 283 -5.26 -3.93 -13.48
N ALA A 284 -5.25 -2.88 -14.30
CA ALA A 284 -6.30 -1.87 -14.32
C ALA A 284 -7.19 -2.09 -15.54
N SER A 285 -8.52 -2.09 -15.33
CA SER A 285 -9.51 -2.17 -16.39
C SER A 285 -10.20 -0.82 -16.55
N ARG A 286 -10.53 -0.45 -17.79
CA ARG A 286 -11.26 0.77 -18.12
C ARG A 286 -12.61 0.48 -18.77
N LEU A 287 -13.52 1.46 -18.73
CA LEU A 287 -14.71 1.48 -19.58
C LEU A 287 -14.32 2.05 -20.96
N THR A 288 -14.49 1.27 -22.03
CA THR A 288 -14.41 1.79 -23.40
C THR A 288 -15.79 2.24 -23.85
N SER A 289 -15.87 3.43 -24.47
CA SER A 289 -17.11 4.14 -24.82
C SER A 289 -17.98 3.50 -25.92
N THR A 290 -17.80 2.23 -26.24
CA THR A 290 -18.54 1.51 -27.28
C THR A 290 -19.23 0.26 -26.72
N PRO A 291 -20.57 0.26 -26.53
CA PRO A 291 -21.32 -0.98 -26.34
C PRO A 291 -21.35 -1.79 -27.66
N PRO A 292 -21.24 -3.14 -27.66
CA PRO A 292 -21.17 -4.08 -26.53
C PRO A 292 -19.72 -4.54 -26.34
N ALA A 293 -18.83 -3.69 -25.83
CA ALA A 293 -17.41 -4.03 -25.73
C ALA A 293 -17.11 -4.92 -24.52
N THR A 294 -16.50 -6.06 -24.80
CA THR A 294 -15.60 -6.82 -23.94
C THR A 294 -14.76 -5.87 -23.07
N PRO A 295 -14.54 -6.13 -21.76
CA PRO A 295 -13.60 -5.35 -20.95
C PRO A 295 -12.26 -5.28 -21.68
N ALA A 296 -11.90 -4.10 -22.18
CA ALA A 296 -10.56 -3.88 -22.69
C ALA A 296 -9.68 -3.64 -21.47
N TYR A 297 -8.92 -4.67 -21.08
CA TYR A 297 -7.82 -4.49 -20.14
C TYR A 297 -6.89 -3.43 -20.75
N ALA A 298 -6.66 -2.35 -20.03
CA ALA A 298 -5.60 -1.42 -20.39
C ALA A 298 -4.29 -2.22 -20.35
N THR A 299 -3.40 -2.03 -21.33
CA THR A 299 -2.07 -2.61 -21.16
C THR A 299 -1.43 -1.91 -19.96
N LEU A 300 -0.86 -2.70 -19.04
CA LEU A 300 -0.27 -2.26 -17.77
C LEU A 300 0.58 -0.99 -17.86
N ASP A 301 1.23 -0.77 -19.00
CA ASP A 301 2.09 0.37 -19.27
C ASP A 301 1.33 1.68 -19.54
N GLU A 302 0.01 1.66 -19.79
CA GLU A 302 -0.79 2.86 -20.06
C GLU A 302 -1.07 3.70 -18.79
N PHE A 303 -0.90 3.11 -17.60
CA PHE A 303 -0.95 3.80 -16.31
C PHE A 303 0.45 3.98 -15.70
N ASN A 304 1.52 3.81 -16.48
CA ASN A 304 2.87 4.08 -16.03
C ASN A 304 3.26 5.53 -16.38
N PRO A 305 3.47 6.42 -15.41
CA PRO A 305 3.85 7.82 -15.68
C PRO A 305 5.21 7.96 -16.38
N ASN A 306 6.02 6.90 -16.43
CA ASN A 306 7.31 6.86 -17.11
C ASN A 306 7.24 6.30 -18.54
N TYR A 307 6.04 6.03 -19.09
CA TYR A 307 5.91 5.49 -20.43
C TYR A 307 6.30 6.54 -21.50
N THR A 308 7.38 6.27 -22.23
CA THR A 308 8.09 7.25 -23.06
C THR A 308 7.54 7.44 -24.48
N THR A 309 6.58 6.61 -24.91
CA THR A 309 5.84 6.87 -26.15
C THR A 309 4.59 7.64 -25.78
N ALA A 310 4.27 8.71 -26.51
CA ALA A 310 3.15 9.63 -26.32
C ALA A 310 1.78 8.94 -26.28
N ALA A 311 1.55 8.11 -25.26
CA ALA A 311 0.28 7.52 -24.94
C ALA A 311 -0.55 8.63 -24.27
N PRO A 312 -1.83 8.78 -24.64
CA PRO A 312 -2.72 9.70 -23.97
C PRO A 312 -2.64 9.39 -22.47
N THR A 313 -2.36 10.41 -21.66
CA THR A 313 -2.49 10.38 -20.21
C THR A 313 -3.86 9.79 -19.90
N LEU A 314 -3.91 8.49 -19.64
CA LEU A 314 -5.17 7.82 -19.35
C LEU A 314 -5.64 8.37 -18.01
N ASP A 315 -6.77 9.04 -18.07
CA ASP A 315 -7.39 9.63 -16.90
C ASP A 315 -7.82 8.51 -15.95
N TRP A 316 -7.28 8.52 -14.74
CA TRP A 316 -7.62 7.58 -13.67
C TRP A 316 -9.13 7.59 -13.37
N GLN A 317 -9.82 8.68 -13.73
CA GLN A 317 -11.28 8.81 -13.68
C GLN A 317 -12.01 7.77 -14.54
N THR A 318 -11.35 7.18 -15.53
CA THR A 318 -11.90 6.16 -16.44
C THR A 318 -11.70 4.72 -15.96
N ILE A 319 -10.96 4.51 -14.87
CA ILE A 319 -10.71 3.18 -14.30
C ILE A 319 -12.03 2.60 -13.78
N GLN A 320 -12.39 1.42 -14.26
CA GLN A 320 -13.56 0.70 -13.76
C GLN A 320 -13.21 -0.10 -12.51
N TYR A 321 -12.10 -0.84 -12.54
CA TYR A 321 -11.60 -1.59 -11.39
C TYR A 321 -10.10 -1.84 -11.52
N ILE A 322 -9.48 -2.10 -10.37
CA ILE A 322 -8.10 -2.57 -10.25
C ILE A 322 -8.15 -4.01 -9.72
N GLN A 323 -7.64 -4.95 -10.49
CA GLN A 323 -7.44 -6.33 -10.06
C GLN A 323 -6.04 -6.48 -9.46
N VAL A 324 -5.96 -7.12 -8.31
CA VAL A 324 -4.70 -7.43 -7.64
C VAL A 324 -4.61 -8.94 -7.47
N ASP A 325 -3.51 -9.50 -7.94
CA ASP A 325 -3.18 -10.92 -7.85
C ASP A 325 -1.96 -11.10 -6.95
N LEU A 326 -2.13 -11.85 -5.86
CA LEU A 326 -1.04 -12.27 -4.98
C LEU A 326 -0.83 -13.77 -5.09
N THR A 327 0.42 -14.19 -5.24
CA THR A 327 0.81 -15.61 -5.19
C THR A 327 1.65 -15.85 -3.95
N ALA A 328 1.30 -16.85 -3.14
CA ALA A 328 2.08 -17.24 -1.98
C ALA A 328 3.30 -18.09 -2.36
N THR A 329 4.37 -17.99 -1.57
CA THR A 329 5.54 -18.86 -1.69
C THR A 329 5.15 -20.32 -1.57
N ASN A 330 5.82 -21.18 -2.33
CA ASN A 330 5.68 -22.61 -2.11
C ASN A 330 6.35 -22.91 -0.77
N SER A 331 5.60 -23.37 0.22
CA SER A 331 6.17 -23.82 1.50
C SER A 331 6.87 -25.17 1.24
N SER A 332 8.03 -25.11 0.60
CA SER A 332 8.85 -26.28 0.26
C SER A 332 9.67 -26.80 1.46
N ASP A 333 9.39 -26.33 2.68
CA ASP A 333 10.05 -26.82 3.90
C ASP A 333 9.79 -28.32 4.17
N SER A 334 8.92 -28.97 3.38
CA SER A 334 8.92 -30.43 3.26
C SER A 334 8.82 -30.84 1.79
N ASP A 335 9.76 -31.67 1.32
CA ASP A 335 9.74 -32.33 -0.01
C ASP A 335 8.46 -33.17 -0.26
N LEU A 336 7.59 -33.30 0.74
CA LEU A 336 6.39 -34.14 0.71
C LEU A 336 5.20 -33.47 -0.01
N ILE A 337 5.17 -32.12 -0.13
CA ILE A 337 4.00 -31.38 -0.62
C ILE A 337 4.44 -30.17 -1.46
N SER A 338 4.26 -30.24 -2.78
CA SER A 338 4.30 -29.07 -3.67
C SER A 338 2.88 -28.67 -4.06
N LEU A 339 2.48 -27.43 -3.78
CA LEU A 339 1.23 -26.87 -4.30
C LEU A 339 1.47 -26.20 -5.65
N SER A 340 0.63 -26.49 -6.64
CA SER A 340 0.64 -25.77 -7.93
C SER A 340 0.35 -24.28 -7.70
N ALA A 341 0.87 -23.43 -8.60
CA ALA A 341 0.72 -21.97 -8.51
C ALA A 341 -0.76 -21.54 -8.39
N ASN A 342 -1.65 -22.16 -9.16
CA ASN A 342 -3.10 -21.85 -9.14
C ASN A 342 -3.75 -22.11 -7.76
N LYS A 343 -3.17 -22.98 -6.92
CA LYS A 343 -3.67 -23.24 -5.55
C LYS A 343 -3.03 -22.35 -4.50
N ARG A 344 -2.10 -21.48 -4.91
CA ARG A 344 -1.38 -20.51 -4.08
C ARG A 344 -1.65 -19.07 -4.52
N GLN A 345 -2.56 -18.86 -5.46
CA GLN A 345 -2.90 -17.55 -5.97
C GLN A 345 -4.27 -17.10 -5.46
N LEU A 346 -4.37 -15.84 -5.06
CA LEU A 346 -5.62 -15.19 -4.73
C LEU A 346 -5.73 -13.88 -5.53
N SER A 347 -6.90 -13.66 -6.12
CA SER A 347 -7.22 -12.49 -6.94
C SER A 347 -8.39 -11.75 -6.34
N SER A 348 -8.33 -10.41 -6.32
CA SER A 348 -9.47 -9.57 -5.95
C SER A 348 -9.55 -8.34 -6.84
N ARG A 349 -10.77 -7.86 -7.05
CA ARG A 349 -11.06 -6.61 -7.78
C ARG A 349 -11.53 -5.54 -6.83
N PHE A 350 -10.96 -4.36 -6.99
CA PHE A 350 -11.24 -3.19 -6.17
C PHE A 350 -11.62 -2.01 -7.04
N PHE A 351 -12.43 -1.11 -6.48
CA PHE A 351 -13.02 0.01 -7.20
C PHE A 351 -12.50 1.30 -6.55
N PRO A 352 -11.70 2.12 -7.25
CA PRO A 352 -11.19 3.38 -6.70
C PRO A 352 -12.31 4.43 -6.58
N ARG A 353 -12.11 5.43 -5.72
CA ARG A 353 -13.04 6.56 -5.56
C ARG A 353 -12.82 7.58 -6.66
N ASN A 354 -13.31 7.28 -7.85
CA ASN A 354 -13.19 8.14 -9.03
C ASN A 354 -14.53 8.70 -9.49
N ALA A 355 -14.54 9.49 -10.58
CA ALA A 355 -15.76 10.09 -11.13
C ALA A 355 -16.87 9.07 -11.45
N LEU A 356 -16.50 7.84 -11.87
CA LEU A 356 -17.43 6.76 -12.16
C LEU A 356 -18.07 6.15 -10.90
N SER A 357 -17.36 6.14 -9.78
CA SER A 357 -17.84 5.58 -8.51
C SER A 357 -18.87 6.45 -7.78
N LYS A 358 -19.17 7.66 -8.29
CA LYS A 358 -20.13 8.60 -7.70
C LYS A 358 -21.60 8.36 -8.12
N GLN A 359 -21.85 7.42 -9.04
CA GLN A 359 -23.20 7.10 -9.54
C GLN A 359 -23.96 6.11 -8.67
#